data_AF-A0AA42CNT5-F1
#
_entry.id   AF-A0AA42CNT5-F1
#
_cell.length_a   1.000
_cell.length_b   1.000
_cell.length_c   1.000
_cell.angle_alpha   90.00
_cell.angle_beta   90.00
_cell.angle_gamma   90.00
#
_symmetry.space_group_name_H-M   'P 1'
#
loop_
_entity.id
_entity.type
_entity.pdbx_description
1 polymer ?
#
loop_
_entity_poly.entity_id
_entity_poly.type
_entity_poly.pdbx_seq_one_letter_code
_entity_poly.pdbx_strand_id
1 'polypeptide(L)'
;MLERGPRAVTLANVGHELGMTHANVIYHFGSAADLQSTLMESMIKDLIAALDKIRADAGAPVIVVDQMFDAFGKGGAGSLAAWIILSGNAARLEPVRNAVKALVAAIVDQTGDVETARGVHEAVLMMTLMAFGDAVIGPYIRDMLEERNDAAVGLAARVLPHLLRPSGSPAS
;
A
#
# COMPACT_ATOMS: atom_id res chain seq x y z
N MET A 1 5.31 -17.79 18.32
CA MET A 1 6.18 -17.56 17.14
C MET A 1 7.02 -16.27 17.22
N LEU A 2 7.34 -15.77 18.43
CA LEU A 2 8.09 -14.52 18.63
C LEU A 2 9.59 -14.69 18.91
N GLU A 3 10.14 -15.91 18.76
CA GLU A 3 11.57 -16.18 19.04
C GLU A 3 12.46 -16.28 17.78
N ARG A 4 11.92 -16.06 16.59
CA ARG A 4 12.74 -15.94 15.38
C ARG A 4 12.54 -14.55 14.82
N GLY A 5 13.51 -13.67 15.06
CA GLY A 5 13.56 -12.32 14.50
C GLY A 5 13.52 -12.30 12.96
N PRO A 6 13.83 -11.16 12.30
CA PRO A 6 13.58 -10.86 10.87
C PRO A 6 13.96 -11.93 9.82
N ARG A 7 14.76 -12.93 10.18
CA ARG A 7 15.08 -14.13 9.38
C ARG A 7 13.94 -15.16 9.29
N ALA A 8 12.82 -14.96 9.97
CA ALA A 8 11.67 -15.87 9.92
C ALA A 8 10.76 -15.64 8.70
N VAL A 9 10.94 -14.56 7.93
CA VAL A 9 10.24 -14.36 6.65
C VAL A 9 10.97 -15.13 5.56
N THR A 10 10.80 -16.45 5.54
CA THR A 10 11.32 -17.31 4.48
C THR A 10 10.34 -17.32 3.30
N LEU A 11 10.83 -17.66 2.11
CA LEU A 11 10.02 -17.87 0.90
C LEU A 11 8.82 -18.83 1.17
N ALA A 12 8.95 -19.72 2.15
CA ALA A 12 7.91 -20.64 2.61
C ALA A 12 6.75 -19.93 3.31
N ASN A 13 7.04 -18.92 4.14
CA ASN A 13 6.03 -18.20 4.90
C ASN A 13 5.26 -17.21 4.00
N VAL A 14 5.95 -16.57 3.06
CA VAL A 14 5.33 -15.73 2.03
C VAL A 14 4.49 -16.58 1.06
N GLY A 15 4.99 -17.75 0.65
CA GLY A 15 4.22 -18.71 -0.15
C GLY A 15 2.95 -19.18 0.57
N HIS A 16 3.06 -19.52 1.85
CA HIS A 16 1.95 -20.00 2.68
C HIS A 16 0.86 -18.92 2.89
N GLU A 17 1.23 -17.66 3.11
CA GLU A 17 0.25 -16.54 3.20
C GLU A 17 -0.46 -16.25 1.87
N LEU A 18 0.20 -16.49 0.74
CA LEU A 18 -0.41 -16.40 -0.60
C LEU A 18 -1.23 -17.65 -0.98
N GLY A 19 -1.40 -18.61 -0.06
CA GLY A 19 -2.12 -19.87 -0.33
C GLY A 19 -1.37 -20.85 -1.24
N MET A 20 -0.06 -20.68 -1.40
CA MET A 20 0.79 -21.47 -2.30
C MET A 20 1.77 -22.36 -1.51
N THR A 21 1.91 -23.62 -1.91
CA THR A 21 2.88 -24.53 -1.30
C THR A 21 4.32 -24.16 -1.71
N HIS A 22 5.30 -24.47 -0.86
CA HIS A 22 6.73 -24.16 -1.09
C HIS A 22 7.27 -24.71 -2.43
N ALA A 23 6.71 -25.83 -2.90
CA ALA A 23 7.02 -26.42 -4.21
C ALA A 23 6.43 -25.63 -5.39
N ASN A 24 5.22 -25.06 -5.26
CA ASN A 24 4.56 -24.28 -6.32
C ASN A 24 5.25 -22.94 -6.58
N VAL A 25 5.82 -22.30 -5.55
CA VAL A 25 6.54 -21.02 -5.70
C VAL A 25 7.82 -21.18 -6.53
N ILE A 26 8.55 -22.28 -6.35
CA ILE A 26 9.75 -22.56 -7.14
C ILE A 26 9.38 -23.02 -8.56
N TYR A 27 8.33 -23.82 -8.73
CA TYR A 27 7.90 -24.33 -10.03
C TYR A 27 7.26 -23.27 -10.95
N HIS A 28 6.55 -22.27 -10.41
CA HIS A 28 5.89 -21.25 -11.23
C HIS A 28 6.73 -19.99 -11.48
N PHE A 29 7.64 -19.64 -10.58
CA PHE A 29 8.38 -18.37 -10.66
C PHE A 29 9.87 -18.54 -10.94
N GLY A 30 10.48 -19.74 -10.86
CA GLY A 30 11.89 -19.96 -11.19
C GLY A 30 12.89 -19.41 -10.16
N SER A 31 12.61 -18.26 -9.52
CA SER A 31 13.37 -17.73 -8.38
C SER A 31 12.58 -16.73 -7.52
N ALA A 32 13.12 -16.45 -6.33
CA ALA A 32 12.68 -15.38 -5.44
C ALA A 32 12.73 -13.99 -6.13
N ALA A 33 13.65 -13.78 -7.07
CA ALA A 33 13.80 -12.52 -7.79
C ALA A 33 12.71 -12.33 -8.84
N ASP A 34 12.28 -13.40 -9.51
CA ASP A 34 11.27 -13.35 -10.55
C ASP A 34 9.88 -13.08 -9.95
N LEU A 35 9.56 -13.70 -8.81
CA LEU A 35 8.35 -13.38 -8.04
C LEU A 35 8.33 -11.90 -7.62
N GLN A 36 9.46 -11.37 -7.15
CA GLN A 36 9.57 -9.94 -6.82
C GLN A 36 9.34 -9.05 -8.05
N SER A 37 9.90 -9.40 -9.20
CA SER A 37 9.72 -8.65 -10.45
C SER A 37 8.26 -8.64 -10.92
N THR A 38 7.60 -9.79 -10.98
CA THR A 38 6.20 -9.89 -11.40
C THR A 38 5.27 -9.10 -10.48
N LEU A 39 5.49 -9.17 -9.16
CA LEU A 39 4.67 -8.41 -8.22
C LEU A 39 4.97 -6.90 -8.29
N MET A 40 6.23 -6.50 -8.51
CA MET A 40 6.61 -5.10 -8.75
C MET A 40 5.90 -4.54 -9.99
N GLU A 41 5.83 -5.32 -11.08
CA GLU A 41 5.10 -4.94 -12.29
C GLU A 41 3.61 -4.76 -12.03
N SER A 42 3.00 -5.63 -11.21
CA SER A 42 1.60 -5.49 -10.81
C SER A 42 1.37 -4.20 -10.03
N MET A 43 2.22 -3.91 -9.04
CA MET A 43 2.13 -2.67 -8.25
C MET A 43 2.23 -1.41 -9.12
N ILE A 44 3.14 -1.42 -10.09
CA ILE A 44 3.29 -0.29 -11.02
C ILE A 44 2.05 -0.13 -11.90
N LYS A 45 1.47 -1.23 -12.40
CA LYS A 45 0.22 -1.20 -13.18
C LYS A 45 -0.95 -0.64 -12.36
N ASP A 46 -1.08 -1.03 -11.10
CA ASP A 46 -2.12 -0.53 -10.22
C ASP A 46 -1.96 0.97 -9.94
N LEU A 47 -0.72 1.45 -9.74
CA LEU A 47 -0.42 2.87 -9.58
C LEU A 47 -0.72 3.69 -10.85
N ILE A 48 -0.45 3.15 -12.03
CA ILE A 48 -0.81 3.79 -13.31
C ILE A 48 -2.33 3.87 -13.45
N ALA A 49 -3.06 2.80 -13.13
CA ALA A 49 -4.52 2.80 -13.17
C ALA A 49 -5.13 3.80 -12.18
N ALA A 50 -4.53 3.96 -11.00
CA ALA A 50 -4.93 4.99 -10.04
C ALA A 50 -4.68 6.41 -10.59
N LEU A 51 -3.52 6.64 -11.21
CA LEU A 51 -3.16 7.92 -11.84
C LEU A 51 -4.16 8.33 -12.94
N ASP A 52 -4.55 7.39 -13.80
CA ASP A 52 -5.52 7.66 -14.87
C ASP A 52 -6.89 8.07 -14.32
N LYS A 53 -7.34 7.46 -13.21
CA LYS A 53 -8.60 7.82 -12.56
C LYS A 53 -8.57 9.21 -11.95
N ILE A 54 -7.49 9.56 -11.26
CA ILE A 54 -7.31 10.89 -10.67
C ILE A 54 -7.31 11.94 -11.78
N ARG A 55 -6.66 11.68 -12.92
CA ARG A 55 -6.69 12.60 -14.08
C ARG A 55 -8.08 12.75 -14.70
N ALA A 56 -8.95 11.75 -14.56
CA ALA A 56 -10.29 11.76 -15.13
C ALA A 56 -11.35 12.40 -14.21
N ASP A 57 -11.16 12.37 -12.88
CA ASP A 57 -12.16 12.82 -11.90
C ASP A 57 -11.53 13.45 -10.65
N ALA A 58 -11.84 14.73 -10.39
CA ALA A 58 -11.40 15.46 -9.20
C ALA A 58 -11.99 14.92 -7.88
N GLY A 59 -13.07 14.11 -7.94
CA GLY A 59 -13.67 13.39 -6.80
C GLY A 59 -13.02 12.04 -6.48
N ALA A 60 -12.01 11.62 -7.25
CA ALA A 60 -11.33 10.33 -7.11
C ALA A 60 -10.52 10.05 -5.82
N PRO A 61 -10.18 11.00 -4.91
CA PRO A 61 -9.31 10.70 -3.76
C PRO A 61 -9.82 9.56 -2.87
N VAL A 62 -11.14 9.41 -2.68
CA VAL A 62 -11.74 8.32 -1.89
C VAL A 62 -11.69 6.99 -2.64
N ILE A 63 -11.87 7.00 -3.96
CA ILE A 63 -11.78 5.78 -4.80
C ILE A 63 -10.36 5.21 -4.82
N VAL A 64 -9.35 6.07 -4.65
CA VAL A 64 -7.94 5.70 -4.53
C VAL A 64 -7.64 5.01 -3.19
N VAL A 65 -8.40 5.30 -2.12
CA VAL A 65 -8.26 4.66 -0.79
C VAL A 65 -8.46 3.16 -0.87
N ASP A 66 -9.64 2.74 -1.35
CA ASP A 66 -9.98 1.31 -1.42
C ASP A 66 -9.02 0.55 -2.33
N GLN A 67 -8.60 1.17 -3.44
CA GLN A 67 -7.64 0.58 -4.36
C GLN A 67 -6.25 0.41 -3.73
N MET A 68 -5.82 1.36 -2.89
CA MET A 68 -4.56 1.25 -2.19
C MET A 68 -4.59 0.11 -1.17
N PHE A 69 -5.67 -0.02 -0.40
CA PHE A 69 -5.85 -1.13 0.54
C PHE A 69 -5.95 -2.48 -0.19
N ASP A 70 -6.66 -2.57 -1.31
CA ASP A 70 -6.74 -3.79 -2.10
C ASP A 70 -5.38 -4.18 -2.70
N ALA A 71 -4.62 -3.21 -3.23
CA ALA A 71 -3.28 -3.46 -3.78
C ALA A 71 -2.31 -3.97 -2.71
N PHE A 72 -2.28 -3.34 -1.52
CA PHE A 72 -1.41 -3.75 -0.42
C PHE A 72 -1.84 -5.06 0.24
N GLY A 73 -3.15 -5.25 0.45
CA GLY A 73 -3.72 -6.43 1.07
C GLY A 73 -3.85 -7.60 0.09
N LYS A 74 -4.91 -7.59 -0.72
CA LYS A 74 -5.24 -8.69 -1.65
C LYS A 74 -4.21 -8.87 -2.76
N GLY A 75 -3.58 -7.79 -3.22
CA GLY A 75 -2.55 -7.81 -4.25
C GLY A 75 -1.17 -8.31 -3.76
N GLY A 76 -1.02 -8.58 -2.46
CA GLY A 76 0.23 -9.09 -1.89
C GLY A 76 1.39 -8.07 -1.86
N ALA A 77 1.13 -6.82 -2.24
CA ALA A 77 2.17 -5.78 -2.30
C ALA A 77 2.73 -5.44 -0.91
N GLY A 78 1.92 -5.52 0.14
CA GLY A 78 2.36 -5.29 1.52
C GLY A 78 3.37 -6.33 1.99
N SER A 79 3.05 -7.62 1.87
CA SER A 79 3.95 -8.72 2.23
C SER A 79 5.25 -8.71 1.41
N LEU A 80 5.15 -8.39 0.11
CA LEU A 80 6.32 -8.20 -0.75
C LEU A 80 7.23 -7.06 -0.26
N ALA A 81 6.65 -5.88 -0.02
CA ALA A 81 7.41 -4.72 0.42
C ALA A 81 8.08 -4.99 1.78
N ALA A 82 7.38 -5.63 2.72
CA ALA A 82 7.93 -6.05 3.99
C ALA A 82 9.13 -6.99 3.80
N TRP A 83 9.00 -8.00 2.93
CA TRP A 83 10.08 -8.93 2.66
C TRP A 83 11.29 -8.30 1.94
N ILE A 84 11.08 -7.42 0.96
CA ILE A 84 12.16 -6.69 0.28
C ILE A 84 12.93 -5.80 1.27
N ILE A 85 12.23 -5.10 2.16
CA ILE A 85 12.85 -4.24 3.19
C ILE A 85 13.62 -5.09 4.21
N LEU A 86 12.98 -6.13 4.78
CA LEU A 86 13.60 -6.98 5.80
C LEU A 86 14.78 -7.82 5.26
N SER A 87 14.82 -8.08 3.96
CA SER A 87 15.95 -8.73 3.29
C SER A 87 17.10 -7.80 2.92
N GLY A 88 17.00 -6.50 3.25
CA GLY A 88 18.04 -5.49 2.97
C GLY A 88 18.10 -5.03 1.51
N ASN A 89 17.09 -5.34 0.69
CA ASN A 89 17.08 -5.08 -0.75
C ASN A 89 16.24 -3.85 -1.12
N ALA A 90 16.22 -2.82 -0.27
CA ALA A 90 15.36 -1.65 -0.44
C ALA A 90 15.52 -0.94 -1.80
N ALA A 91 16.70 -1.03 -2.44
CA ALA A 91 16.93 -0.51 -3.79
C ALA A 91 16.00 -1.11 -4.86
N ARG A 92 15.44 -2.31 -4.64
CA ARG A 92 14.46 -2.93 -5.55
C ARG A 92 13.11 -2.21 -5.57
N LEU A 93 12.82 -1.37 -4.57
CA LEU A 93 11.59 -0.58 -4.50
C LEU A 93 11.70 0.75 -5.26
N GLU A 94 12.86 1.08 -5.84
CA GLU A 94 13.07 2.37 -6.50
C GLU A 94 12.10 2.64 -7.68
N PRO A 95 11.73 1.65 -8.52
CA PRO A 95 10.69 1.83 -9.53
C PRO A 95 9.32 2.22 -8.93
N VAL A 96 8.92 1.57 -7.83
CA VAL A 96 7.68 1.89 -7.10
C VAL A 96 7.77 3.27 -6.47
N ARG A 97 8.92 3.65 -5.89
CA ARG A 97 9.15 5.01 -5.38
C ARG A 97 8.87 6.06 -6.45
N ASN A 98 9.37 5.85 -7.66
CA ASN A 98 9.20 6.79 -8.77
C ASN A 98 7.73 6.86 -9.22
N ALA A 99 7.04 5.73 -9.28
CA ALA A 99 5.61 5.68 -9.60
C ALA A 99 4.76 6.43 -8.55
N VAL A 100 5.04 6.23 -7.25
CA VAL A 100 4.35 6.97 -6.17
C VAL A 100 4.63 8.46 -6.24
N LYS A 101 5.88 8.88 -6.49
CA LYS A 101 6.22 10.31 -6.69
C LYS A 101 5.45 10.92 -7.86
N ALA A 102 5.35 10.21 -8.98
CA ALA A 102 4.59 10.65 -10.14
C ALA A 102 3.10 10.77 -9.85
N LEU A 103 2.53 9.82 -9.09
CA LEU A 103 1.14 9.86 -8.65
C LEU A 103 0.87 11.10 -7.77
N VAL A 104 1.71 11.34 -6.76
CA VAL A 104 1.58 12.50 -5.86
C VAL A 104 1.69 13.80 -6.65
N ALA A 105 2.69 13.92 -7.52
CA ALA A 105 2.86 15.12 -8.35
C ALA A 105 1.62 15.39 -9.22
N ALA A 106 1.03 14.35 -9.82
CA ALA A 106 -0.17 14.51 -10.63
C ALA A 106 -1.41 14.89 -9.83
N ILE A 107 -1.54 14.45 -8.57
CA ILE A 107 -2.62 14.89 -7.68
C ILE A 107 -2.42 16.38 -7.33
N VAL A 108 -1.19 16.76 -6.96
CA VAL A 108 -0.84 18.14 -6.60
C VAL A 108 -1.09 19.11 -7.75
N ASP A 109 -0.68 18.74 -8.97
CA ASP A 109 -0.86 19.56 -10.18
C ASP A 109 -2.33 19.87 -10.48
N GLN A 110 -3.26 18.97 -10.12
CA GLN A 110 -4.70 19.21 -10.32
C GLN A 110 -5.29 20.16 -9.28
N THR A 111 -4.75 20.17 -8.07
CA THR A 111 -5.28 21.00 -6.97
C THR A 111 -4.83 22.46 -7.02
N GLY A 112 -3.67 22.76 -7.62
CA GLY A 112 -3.23 24.13 -7.90
C GLY A 112 -2.90 25.02 -6.70
N ASP A 113 -3.06 24.53 -5.46
CA ASP A 113 -2.82 25.27 -4.21
C ASP A 113 -1.82 24.54 -3.30
N VAL A 114 -0.93 25.31 -2.65
CA VAL A 114 0.20 24.81 -1.85
C VAL A 114 -0.27 24.17 -0.54
N GLU A 115 -1.30 24.72 0.10
CA GLU A 115 -1.87 24.10 1.32
C GLU A 115 -2.53 22.76 0.99
N THR A 116 -3.29 22.73 -0.11
CA THR A 116 -3.91 21.52 -0.61
C THR A 116 -2.86 20.47 -1.00
N ALA A 117 -1.73 20.89 -1.60
CA ALA A 117 -0.61 20.01 -1.90
C ALA A 117 -0.02 19.36 -0.63
N ARG A 118 0.18 20.14 0.44
CA ARG A 118 0.65 19.61 1.74
C ARG A 118 -0.33 18.58 2.29
N GLY A 119 -1.63 18.87 2.25
CA GLY A 119 -2.68 17.94 2.65
C GLY A 119 -2.67 16.63 1.86
N VAL A 120 -2.43 16.70 0.55
CA VAL A 120 -2.26 15.52 -0.32
C VAL A 120 -1.04 14.69 0.09
N HIS A 121 0.10 15.32 0.36
CA HIS A 121 1.30 14.60 0.82
C HIS A 121 1.06 13.87 2.15
N GLU A 122 0.41 14.52 3.12
CA GLU A 122 0.08 13.95 4.42
C GLU A 122 -0.94 12.80 4.28
N ALA A 123 -1.97 13.00 3.44
CA ALA A 123 -2.94 11.99 3.11
C ALA A 123 -2.29 10.74 2.49
N VAL A 124 -1.44 10.91 1.47
CA VAL A 124 -0.76 9.79 0.80
C VAL A 124 0.18 9.05 1.75
N LEU A 125 0.93 9.77 2.60
CA LEU A 125 1.79 9.16 3.61
C LEU A 125 0.97 8.31 4.59
N MET A 126 -0.07 8.91 5.19
CA MET A 126 -0.96 8.25 6.14
C MET A 126 -1.59 6.99 5.52
N MET A 127 -2.11 7.12 4.30
CA MET A 127 -2.73 6.04 3.55
C MET A 127 -1.76 4.90 3.26
N THR A 128 -0.54 5.22 2.83
CA THR A 128 0.50 4.22 2.55
C THR A 128 0.87 3.44 3.80
N LEU A 129 1.06 4.13 4.92
CA LEU A 129 1.42 3.49 6.18
C LEU A 129 0.28 2.64 6.74
N MET A 130 -0.96 3.10 6.63
CA MET A 130 -2.12 2.30 7.06
C MET A 130 -2.32 1.07 6.18
N ALA A 131 -2.32 1.21 4.85
CA ALA A 131 -2.49 0.08 3.94
C ALA A 131 -1.37 -0.94 4.09
N PHE A 132 -0.12 -0.49 4.26
CA PHE A 132 1.01 -1.38 4.53
C PHE A 132 0.90 -2.08 5.89
N GLY A 133 0.59 -1.34 6.96
CA GLY A 133 0.39 -1.92 8.28
C GLY A 133 -0.76 -2.93 8.30
N ASP A 134 -1.85 -2.60 7.62
CA ASP A 134 -3.02 -3.48 7.48
C ASP A 134 -2.67 -4.79 6.76
N ALA A 135 -1.90 -4.70 5.68
CA ALA A 135 -1.46 -5.88 4.93
C ALA A 135 -0.52 -6.79 5.73
N VAL A 136 0.35 -6.22 6.58
CA VAL A 136 1.38 -6.99 7.30
C VAL A 136 0.86 -7.56 8.62
N ILE A 137 0.07 -6.80 9.38
CA ILE A 137 -0.33 -7.18 10.74
C ILE A 137 -1.82 -6.91 11.02
N GLY A 138 -2.55 -6.30 10.08
CA GLY A 138 -3.95 -5.90 10.25
C GLY A 138 -4.87 -7.02 10.75
N PRO A 139 -4.86 -8.23 10.18
CA PRO A 139 -5.71 -9.32 10.67
C PRO A 139 -5.49 -9.66 12.14
N TYR A 140 -4.25 -9.67 12.61
CA TYR A 140 -3.91 -9.95 14.01
C TYR A 140 -4.40 -8.84 14.94
N ILE A 141 -4.19 -7.57 14.56
CA ILE A 141 -4.64 -6.43 15.37
C ILE A 141 -6.17 -6.40 15.44
N ARG A 142 -6.87 -6.67 14.33
CA ARG A 142 -8.34 -6.73 14.32
C ARG A 142 -8.88 -7.81 15.23
N ASP A 143 -8.31 -9.02 15.17
CA ASP A 143 -8.70 -10.13 16.04
C ASP A 143 -8.48 -9.77 17.52
N MET A 144 -7.32 -9.18 17.85
CA MET A 144 -7.01 -8.72 19.21
C MET A 144 -7.98 -7.65 19.74
N LEU A 145 -8.54 -6.83 18.86
CA LEU A 145 -9.44 -5.73 19.21
C LEU A 145 -10.93 -6.11 19.00
N GLU A 146 -11.22 -7.34 18.56
CA GLU A 146 -12.56 -7.78 18.17
C GLU A 146 -13.22 -6.87 17.11
N GLU A 147 -12.40 -6.34 16.20
CA GLU A 147 -12.82 -5.37 15.17
C GLU A 147 -13.16 -6.02 13.84
N ARG A 148 -13.96 -5.30 13.04
CA ARG A 148 -14.40 -5.77 11.71
C ARG A 148 -13.24 -5.75 10.70
N ASN A 149 -13.32 -6.60 9.68
CA ASN A 149 -12.32 -6.68 8.60
C ASN A 149 -12.08 -5.36 7.85
N ASP A 150 -13.07 -4.48 7.80
CA ASP A 150 -13.01 -3.18 7.14
C ASP A 150 -12.61 -2.03 8.07
N ALA A 151 -12.26 -2.30 9.33
CA ALA A 151 -12.04 -1.26 10.35
C ALA A 151 -10.93 -0.27 9.96
N ALA A 152 -9.83 -0.74 9.37
CA ALA A 152 -8.73 0.12 8.93
C ALA A 152 -9.13 1.01 7.75
N VAL A 153 -9.85 0.47 6.77
CA VAL A 153 -10.41 1.23 5.64
C VAL A 153 -11.39 2.29 6.15
N GLY A 154 -12.29 1.89 7.05
CA GLY A 154 -13.25 2.79 7.67
C GLY A 154 -12.59 3.89 8.49
N LEU A 155 -11.49 3.61 9.18
CA LEU A 155 -10.70 4.61 9.90
C LEU A 155 -10.05 5.60 8.92
N ALA A 156 -9.41 5.08 7.86
CA ALA A 156 -8.78 5.91 6.84
C ALA A 156 -9.78 6.85 6.17
N ALA A 157 -10.97 6.34 5.81
CA ALA A 157 -12.04 7.12 5.21
C ALA A 157 -12.55 8.26 6.14
N ARG A 158 -12.52 8.07 7.46
CA ARG A 158 -12.88 9.13 8.43
C ARG A 158 -11.80 10.20 8.60
N VAL A 159 -10.52 9.81 8.56
CA VAL A 159 -9.41 10.74 8.80
C VAL A 159 -9.05 11.52 7.54
N LEU A 160 -9.13 10.90 6.36
CA LEU A 160 -8.70 11.49 5.09
C LEU A 160 -9.29 12.90 4.81
N PRO A 161 -10.60 13.17 5.00
CA PRO A 161 -11.15 14.50 4.77
C PRO A 161 -10.53 15.60 5.65
N HIS A 162 -9.99 15.25 6.82
CA HIS A 162 -9.33 16.22 7.71
C HIS A 162 -7.96 16.63 7.20
N LEU A 163 -7.27 15.74 6.48
CA LEU A 163 -5.96 16.01 5.88
C LEU A 163 -6.08 16.79 4.56
N LEU A 164 -7.20 16.61 3.84
CA LEU A 164 -7.44 17.29 2.56
C LEU A 164 -8.10 18.68 2.74
N ARG A 165 -8.46 19.08 3.96
CA ARG A 165 -9.02 20.41 4.24
C ARG A 165 -7.89 21.46 4.28
N PRO A 166 -8.07 22.62 3.64
CA PRO A 166 -7.18 23.77 3.82
C PRO A 166 -7.14 24.16 5.31
N SER A 167 -6.00 24.62 5.80
CA SER A 167 -5.80 24.96 7.21
C SER A 167 -6.60 26.24 7.55
N GLY A 168 -7.92 26.12 7.75
CA GLY A 168 -8.78 27.28 8.01
C GLY A 168 -10.28 27.10 7.81
N SER A 169 -10.76 25.96 7.29
CA SER A 169 -12.22 25.71 7.22
C SER A 169 -12.78 25.31 8.59
N PRO A 170 -13.83 25.99 9.12
CA PRO A 170 -14.43 25.62 10.39
C PRO A 170 -15.03 24.21 10.30
N ALA A 171 -14.82 23.41 11.36
CA ALA A 171 -15.50 22.14 11.52
C ALA A 171 -17.02 22.39 11.55
N SER A 172 -17.73 21.90 10.53
CA SER A 172 -19.20 21.84 10.52
C SER A 172 -19.68 20.63 11.28
#